data_AF-A0AA39XEK6-F1
#
_entry.id   AF-A0AA39XEK6-F1
#
_cell.length_a   1.000
_cell.length_b   1.000
_cell.length_c   1.000
_cell.angle_alpha   90.00
_cell.angle_beta   90.00
_cell.angle_gamma   90.00
#
_symmetry.space_group_name_H-M   'P 1'
#
loop_
_entity.id
_entity.type
_entity.pdbx_description
1 polymer ?
#
loop_
_entity_poly.entity_id
_entity_poly.type
_entity_poly.pdbx_seq_one_letter_code
_entity_poly.pdbx_strand_id
1 'polypeptide(L)'
;MSALRQRAACVARQTRLTGVRNTRSYASGSHGHHHEHTVEESFGPGFYLAFAAIPVSVFVYQISRPAKDGELTTIGKWLEKAADLSREWEEKNHNTTAAIQQAAKDKHLFYNVQKNPHIELSYPETFQHGSPYNVPAGHYVNLDKVIAHYQKQHLDEEARKAQKLASKAE
;
A
#
# COMPACT_ATOMS: atom_id res chain seq x y z
N MET A 1 0.63 16.93 1.81
CA MET A 1 1.05 17.03 3.23
C MET A 1 0.04 16.25 4.08
N SER A 2 0.52 15.21 4.76
CA SER A 2 -0.27 14.10 5.33
C SER A 2 -0.98 14.44 6.65
N ALA A 3 -2.31 14.32 6.68
CA ALA A 3 -3.19 14.56 7.84
C ALA A 3 -2.97 13.60 9.04
N LEU A 4 -2.22 12.51 8.86
CA LEU A 4 -1.94 11.52 9.90
C LEU A 4 -1.03 12.04 11.03
N ARG A 5 -0.26 13.12 10.80
CA ARG A 5 0.68 13.64 11.81
C ARG A 5 0.01 14.48 12.90
N GLN A 6 -1.19 15.00 12.66
CA GLN A 6 -1.86 15.88 13.64
C GLN A 6 -2.50 15.11 14.81
N ARG A 7 -2.83 13.81 14.63
CA ARG A 7 -3.55 13.05 15.67
C ARG A 7 -2.66 12.45 16.76
N ALA A 8 -1.39 12.16 16.48
CA ALA A 8 -0.45 11.65 17.48
C ALA A 8 -0.15 12.66 18.60
N ALA A 9 -0.14 13.97 18.28
CA ALA A 9 0.13 15.04 19.24
C ALA A 9 -1.03 15.28 20.24
N CYS A 10 -2.27 14.92 19.89
CA CYS A 10 -3.43 15.07 20.78
C CYS A 10 -3.51 13.97 21.85
N VAL A 11 -3.08 12.73 21.54
CA VAL A 11 -3.12 11.62 22.51
C VAL A 11 -2.09 11.82 23.63
N ALA A 12 -0.95 12.46 23.35
CA ALA A 12 0.09 12.75 24.34
C ALA A 12 -0.33 13.78 25.41
N ARG A 13 -1.45 14.50 25.26
CA ARG A 13 -1.92 15.50 26.24
C ARG A 13 -2.89 14.95 27.29
N GLN A 14 -3.35 13.70 27.16
CA GLN A 14 -4.33 13.10 28.08
C GLN A 14 -3.71 12.35 29.27
N THR A 15 -2.38 12.28 29.39
CA THR A 15 -1.72 11.54 30.48
C THR A 15 -1.36 12.40 31.70
N ARG A 16 -1.98 13.58 31.88
CA ARG A 16 -1.90 14.27 33.18
C ARG A 16 -2.72 13.50 34.20
N LEU A 17 -2.02 12.64 34.94
CA LEU A 17 -2.43 12.07 36.21
C LEU A 17 -3.00 13.18 37.10
N THR A 18 -4.32 13.17 37.28
CA THR A 18 -4.98 13.94 38.33
C THR A 18 -4.45 13.43 39.66
N GLY A 19 -3.75 14.31 40.39
CA GLY A 19 -3.12 13.98 41.66
C GLY A 19 -4.09 13.34 42.65
N VAL A 20 -3.57 12.35 43.37
CA VAL A 20 -4.22 11.70 44.51
C VAL A 20 -4.60 12.77 45.54
N ARG A 21 -5.90 13.09 45.62
CA ARG A 21 -6.45 13.86 46.73
C ARG A 21 -6.38 13.01 47.98
N ASN A 22 -5.42 13.32 48.84
CA ASN A 22 -5.29 12.73 50.18
C ASN A 22 -6.33 13.41 51.09
N THR A 23 -7.55 12.87 51.18
CA THR A 23 -8.56 13.33 52.14
C THR A 23 -8.22 12.78 53.51
N ARG A 24 -7.34 13.47 54.25
CA ARG A 24 -7.20 13.25 55.69
C ARG A 24 -8.43 13.82 56.39
N SER A 25 -9.39 12.96 56.71
CA SER A 25 -10.45 13.26 57.68
C SER A 25 -9.87 13.00 59.08
N TYR A 26 -9.74 14.06 59.87
CA TYR A 26 -9.49 13.95 61.30
C TYR A 26 -10.82 13.54 61.96
N ALA A 27 -10.83 12.36 62.56
CA ALA A 27 -11.94 11.88 63.37
C ALA A 27 -12.02 12.70 64.67
N SER A 28 -13.04 13.54 64.81
CA SER A 28 -13.51 14.03 66.10
C SER A 28 -14.62 13.11 66.60
N GLY A 29 -14.38 12.44 67.72
CA GLY A 29 -15.22 11.37 68.22
C GLY A 29 -16.57 11.78 68.79
N SER A 30 -17.43 10.78 68.93
CA SER A 30 -18.56 10.79 69.87
C SER A 30 -18.71 9.40 70.47
N HIS A 31 -18.68 9.33 71.80
CA HIS A 31 -19.00 8.19 72.64
C HIS A 31 -20.32 7.51 72.24
N GLY A 32 -20.34 6.17 72.20
CA GLY A 32 -21.57 5.39 72.05
C GLY A 32 -21.31 3.89 72.01
N HIS A 33 -21.44 3.26 73.17
CA HIS A 33 -21.84 1.86 73.43
C HIS A 33 -21.09 0.69 72.76
N HIS A 34 -20.60 -0.19 73.63
CA HIS A 34 -19.95 -1.47 73.36
C HIS A 34 -20.74 -2.35 72.38
N HIS A 35 -20.27 -2.42 71.14
CA HIS A 35 -20.50 -3.55 70.25
C HIS A 35 -19.13 -4.11 69.84
N GLU A 36 -18.90 -5.38 70.15
CA GLU A 36 -17.73 -6.14 69.72
C GLU A 36 -17.81 -6.31 68.19
N HIS A 37 -17.27 -5.35 67.46
CA HIS A 37 -17.05 -5.48 66.03
C HIS A 37 -15.81 -6.34 65.83
N THR A 38 -16.01 -7.64 65.59
CA THR A 38 -14.97 -8.51 65.03
C THR A 38 -14.68 -8.02 63.62
N VAL A 39 -13.72 -7.11 63.49
CA VAL A 39 -13.19 -6.70 62.20
C VAL A 39 -12.36 -7.87 61.70
N GLU A 40 -12.88 -8.64 60.75
CA GLU A 40 -12.07 -9.60 60.01
C GLU A 40 -11.07 -8.78 59.18
N GLU A 41 -9.82 -8.68 59.66
CA GLU A 41 -8.74 -8.08 58.89
C GLU A 41 -8.47 -8.98 57.66
N SER A 42 -9.03 -8.59 56.51
CA SER A 42 -8.80 -9.30 55.26
C SER A 42 -7.32 -9.27 54.91
N PHE A 43 -6.77 -10.39 54.47
CA PHE A 43 -5.39 -10.45 54.01
C PHE A 43 -5.07 -9.34 53.00
N GLY A 44 -4.00 -8.60 53.24
CA GLY A 44 -3.60 -7.50 52.38
C GLY A 44 -3.28 -7.95 50.94
N PRO A 45 -3.29 -7.05 49.95
CA PRO A 45 -3.03 -7.38 48.55
C PRO A 45 -1.72 -8.16 48.31
N GLY A 46 -0.70 -7.90 49.13
CA GLY A 46 0.58 -8.61 49.07
C GLY A 46 0.49 -10.11 49.35
N PHE A 47 -0.46 -10.54 50.20
CA PHE A 47 -0.68 -11.95 50.49
C PHE A 47 -1.20 -12.69 49.26
N TYR A 48 -2.20 -12.14 48.57
CA TYR A 48 -2.72 -12.72 47.33
C TYR A 48 -1.67 -12.70 46.21
N LEU A 49 -0.85 -11.66 46.14
CA LEU A 49 0.22 -11.56 45.15
C LEU A 49 1.31 -12.61 45.39
N ALA A 50 1.69 -12.84 46.66
CA ALA A 50 2.61 -13.91 47.02
C ALA A 50 2.03 -15.30 46.73
N PHE A 51 0.76 -15.53 47.07
CA PHE A 51 0.07 -16.79 46.77
C PHE A 51 -0.09 -17.04 45.26
N ALA A 52 -0.29 -15.99 44.46
CA ALA A 52 -0.32 -16.09 43.01
C ALA A 52 1.08 -16.29 42.41
N ALA A 53 2.12 -15.70 43.01
CA ALA A 53 3.49 -15.81 42.51
C ALA A 53 4.02 -17.26 42.56
N ILE A 54 3.62 -18.06 43.55
CA ILE A 54 4.05 -19.45 43.70
C ILE A 54 3.64 -20.32 42.48
N PRO A 55 2.35 -20.49 42.13
CA PRO A 55 1.96 -21.28 40.97
C PRO A 55 2.44 -20.67 39.65
N VAL A 56 2.50 -19.33 39.55
CA VAL A 56 3.05 -18.66 38.37
C VAL A 56 4.53 -19.01 38.18
N SER A 57 5.33 -19.01 39.25
CA SER A 57 6.75 -19.37 39.18
C SER A 57 6.96 -20.82 38.77
N VAL A 58 6.13 -21.75 39.28
CA VAL A 58 6.17 -23.17 38.90
C VAL A 58 5.77 -23.35 37.43
N PHE A 59 4.74 -22.64 36.98
CA PHE A 59 4.30 -22.66 35.59
C PHE A 59 5.39 -22.15 34.64
N VAL A 60 6.00 -21.00 34.96
CA VAL A 60 7.13 -20.44 34.20
C VAL A 60 8.31 -21.40 34.20
N TYR A 61 8.62 -22.03 35.34
CA TYR A 61 9.70 -23.01 35.43
C TYR A 61 9.46 -24.24 34.55
N GLN A 62 8.23 -24.76 34.52
CA GLN A 62 7.87 -25.90 33.68
C GLN A 62 7.94 -25.56 32.19
N ILE A 63 7.53 -24.36 31.79
CA ILE A 63 7.59 -23.92 30.38
C ILE A 63 9.00 -23.53 29.95
N SER A 64 9.85 -23.07 30.87
CA SER A 64 11.23 -22.68 30.59
C SER A 64 12.15 -23.89 30.38
N ARG A 65 11.79 -25.06 30.90
CA ARG A 65 12.61 -26.27 30.75
C ARG A 65 12.63 -26.75 29.29
N PRO A 66 13.83 -26.99 28.71
CA PRO A 66 13.94 -27.56 27.38
C PRO A 66 13.34 -28.97 27.34
N ALA A 67 12.88 -29.40 26.17
CA ALA A 67 12.43 -30.77 25.98
C ALA A 67 13.58 -31.76 26.25
N LYS A 68 13.27 -33.03 26.55
CA LYS A 68 14.27 -34.07 26.85
C LYS A 68 15.31 -34.24 25.74
N ASP A 69 14.97 -33.84 24.52
CA ASP A 69 15.80 -33.94 23.33
C ASP A 69 16.67 -32.68 23.09
N GLY A 70 16.68 -31.72 24.02
CA GLY A 70 17.44 -30.48 23.89
C GLY A 70 16.81 -29.42 22.99
N GLU A 71 15.61 -29.66 22.46
CA GLU A 71 14.88 -28.68 21.66
C GLU A 71 14.42 -27.48 22.47
N LEU A 72 14.45 -26.31 21.83
CA LEU A 72 13.90 -25.06 22.34
C LEU A 72 12.41 -25.23 22.67
N THR A 73 11.98 -24.58 23.76
CA THR A 73 10.59 -24.57 24.19
C THR A 73 9.73 -23.85 23.15
N THR A 74 8.40 -24.03 23.20
CA THR A 74 7.49 -23.35 22.25
C THR A 74 7.65 -21.82 22.28
N ILE A 75 7.93 -21.26 23.45
CA ILE A 75 8.26 -19.84 23.63
C ILE A 75 9.63 -19.52 23.00
N GLY A 76 10.63 -20.38 23.19
CA GLY A 76 11.94 -20.25 22.55
C GLY A 76 11.85 -20.24 21.02
N LYS A 77 11.11 -21.19 20.44
CA LYS A 77 10.84 -21.26 18.99
C LYS A 77 10.11 -20.00 18.48
N TRP A 78 9.18 -19.47 19.27
CA TRP A 78 8.49 -18.22 18.94
C TRP A 78 9.43 -17.00 18.98
N LEU A 79 10.30 -16.92 19.99
CA LEU A 79 11.27 -15.84 20.11
C LEU A 79 12.31 -15.88 18.99
N GLU A 80 12.79 -17.08 18.64
CA GLU A 80 13.68 -17.29 17.50
C GLU A 80 13.03 -16.84 16.19
N LYS A 81 11.77 -17.23 15.96
CA LYS A 81 10.99 -16.77 14.81
C LYS A 81 10.82 -15.24 14.79
N ALA A 82 10.64 -14.61 15.94
CA ALA A 82 10.55 -13.16 16.04
C ALA A 82 11.91 -12.48 15.73
N ALA A 83 13.02 -13.07 16.17
CA ALA A 83 14.36 -12.61 15.85
C ALA A 83 14.66 -12.76 14.34
N ASP A 84 14.26 -13.87 13.73
CA ASP A 84 14.39 -14.06 12.27
C ASP A 84 13.61 -13.01 11.49
N LEU A 85 12.41 -12.62 11.93
CA LEU A 85 11.67 -11.53 11.30
C LEU A 85 12.44 -10.21 11.34
N SER A 86 13.09 -9.87 12.45
CA SER A 86 13.92 -8.65 12.49
C SER A 86 15.10 -8.72 11.52
N ARG A 87 15.76 -9.88 11.40
CA ARG A 87 16.85 -10.09 10.45
C ARG A 87 16.40 -9.98 9.00
N GLU A 88 15.27 -10.60 8.65
CA GLU A 88 14.71 -10.47 7.30
C GLU A 88 14.39 -9.02 6.93
N TRP A 89 13.90 -8.24 7.89
CA TRP A 89 13.60 -6.82 7.68
C TRP A 89 14.87 -6.00 7.49
N GLU A 90 15.92 -6.29 8.26
CA GLU A 90 17.25 -5.68 8.08
C GLU A 90 17.82 -6.00 6.69
N GLU A 91 17.75 -7.26 6.24
CA GLU A 91 18.21 -7.67 4.91
C GLU A 91 17.42 -6.97 3.80
N LYS A 92 16.10 -6.89 3.91
CA LYS A 92 15.24 -6.17 2.94
C LYS A 92 15.60 -4.68 2.88
N ASN A 93 15.80 -4.06 4.03
CA ASN A 93 16.19 -2.65 4.12
C ASN A 93 17.59 -2.42 3.53
N HIS A 94 18.53 -3.32 3.80
CA HIS A 94 19.88 -3.28 3.24
C HIS A 94 19.85 -3.37 1.72
N ASN A 95 19.17 -4.38 1.17
CA ASN A 95 19.05 -4.58 -0.28
C ASN A 95 18.39 -3.39 -0.97
N THR A 96 17.31 -2.85 -0.38
CA THR A 96 16.62 -1.67 -0.92
C THR A 96 17.53 -0.45 -0.92
N THR A 97 18.28 -0.24 0.16
CA THR A 97 19.24 0.87 0.27
C THR A 97 20.38 0.71 -0.75
N ALA A 98 20.92 -0.50 -0.90
CA ALA A 98 21.96 -0.80 -1.87
C ALA A 98 21.49 -0.54 -3.31
N ALA A 99 20.26 -0.97 -3.65
CA ALA A 99 19.65 -0.73 -4.96
C ALA A 99 19.47 0.77 -5.24
N ILE A 100 19.01 1.54 -4.25
CA ILE A 100 18.88 3.01 -4.38
C ILE A 100 20.25 3.66 -4.57
N GLN A 101 21.27 3.22 -3.83
CA GLN A 101 22.63 3.73 -3.97
C GLN A 101 23.21 3.43 -5.36
N GLN A 102 22.98 2.23 -5.90
CA GLN A 102 23.38 1.89 -7.26
C GLN A 102 22.65 2.74 -8.29
N ALA A 103 21.33 2.88 -8.18
CA ALA A 103 20.55 3.72 -9.08
C ALA A 103 20.99 5.20 -9.03
N ALA A 104 21.38 5.71 -7.85
CA ALA A 104 21.92 7.06 -7.71
C ALA A 104 23.29 7.19 -8.42
N LYS A 105 24.18 6.20 -8.27
CA LYS A 105 25.46 6.16 -9.00
C LYS A 105 25.25 6.15 -10.51
N ASP A 106 24.36 5.30 -11.00
CA ASP A 106 24.04 5.20 -12.43
C ASP A 106 23.44 6.51 -12.94
N LYS A 107 22.53 7.12 -12.19
CA LYS A 107 21.98 8.44 -12.53
C LYS A 107 23.09 9.49 -12.65
N HIS A 108 24.04 9.52 -11.73
CA HIS A 108 25.17 10.45 -11.80
C HIS A 108 26.07 10.19 -13.01
N LEU A 109 26.29 8.91 -13.38
CA LEU A 109 27.04 8.55 -14.59
C LEU A 109 26.33 9.01 -15.87
N PHE A 110 25.01 8.82 -15.95
CA PHE A 110 24.24 9.14 -17.16
C PHE A 110 23.69 10.57 -17.22
N TYR A 111 23.84 11.37 -16.16
CA TYR A 111 23.26 12.72 -16.09
C TYR A 111 23.72 13.63 -17.23
N ASN A 112 24.98 13.51 -17.65
CA ASN A 112 25.58 14.34 -18.71
C ASN A 112 25.74 13.61 -20.05
N VAL A 113 25.33 12.34 -20.13
CA VAL A 113 25.47 11.56 -21.37
C VAL A 113 24.35 11.97 -22.33
N GLN A 114 24.69 12.30 -23.57
CA GLN A 114 23.68 12.55 -24.60
C GLN A 114 22.86 11.27 -24.82
N LYS A 115 21.54 11.38 -24.68
CA LYS A 115 20.63 10.25 -24.94
C LYS A 115 20.81 9.79 -26.39
N ASN A 116 20.84 8.48 -26.63
CA ASN A 116 20.86 7.94 -27.98
C ASN A 116 19.67 8.51 -28.77
N PRO A 117 19.90 9.26 -29.87
CA PRO A 117 18.81 9.80 -30.67
C PRO A 117 18.09 8.71 -31.47
N HIS A 118 18.70 7.55 -31.64
CA HIS A 118 18.13 6.42 -32.37
C HIS A 118 17.20 5.64 -31.46
N ILE A 119 15.97 5.44 -31.91
CA ILE A 119 14.98 4.56 -31.27
C ILE A 119 15.05 3.23 -32.00
N GLU A 120 15.39 2.16 -31.29
CA GLU A 120 15.29 0.81 -31.82
C GLU A 120 13.81 0.43 -31.90
N LEU A 121 13.33 0.24 -33.12
CA LEU A 121 11.94 -0.14 -33.39
C LEU A 121 11.93 -1.65 -33.67
N SER A 122 11.06 -2.39 -32.97
CA SER A 122 10.90 -3.82 -33.24
C SER A 122 10.35 -4.10 -34.64
N TYR A 123 9.62 -3.15 -35.24
CA TYR A 123 9.00 -3.25 -36.57
C TYR A 123 9.24 -1.98 -37.39
N PRO A 124 10.38 -1.85 -38.07
CA PRO A 124 10.73 -0.65 -38.83
C PRO A 124 9.80 -0.40 -40.04
N GLU A 125 9.18 -1.45 -40.58
CA GLU A 125 8.20 -1.38 -41.68
C GLU A 125 6.96 -0.51 -41.39
N THR A 126 6.65 -0.21 -40.12
CA THR A 126 5.49 0.65 -39.77
C THR A 126 5.61 2.07 -40.30
N PHE A 127 6.82 2.59 -40.48
CA PHE A 127 7.02 3.91 -41.10
C PHE A 127 6.67 3.94 -42.59
N GLN A 128 6.64 2.77 -43.23
CA GLN A 128 6.36 2.64 -44.66
C GLN A 128 4.93 2.17 -44.93
N HIS A 129 4.24 1.61 -43.93
CA HIS A 129 2.84 1.20 -44.05
C HIS A 129 1.92 2.42 -44.26
N GLY A 130 1.20 2.43 -45.38
CA GLY A 130 0.23 3.48 -45.74
C GLY A 130 0.82 4.71 -46.45
N SER A 131 2.13 4.72 -46.75
CA SER A 131 2.71 5.77 -47.60
C SER A 131 2.19 5.63 -49.03
N PRO A 132 1.64 6.68 -49.66
CA PRO A 132 1.16 6.60 -51.05
C PRO A 132 2.29 6.41 -52.07
N TYR A 133 3.56 6.58 -51.65
CA TYR A 133 4.72 6.55 -52.53
C TYR A 133 5.50 5.23 -52.53
N ASN A 134 5.29 4.36 -51.53
CA ASN A 134 6.04 3.10 -51.39
C ASN A 134 5.10 1.89 -51.36
N VAL A 135 4.24 1.81 -52.38
CA VAL A 135 3.23 0.76 -52.49
C VAL A 135 3.61 -0.18 -53.63
N PRO A 136 3.69 -1.51 -53.40
CA PRO A 136 3.98 -2.45 -54.47
C PRO A 136 2.90 -2.38 -55.56
N ALA A 137 3.33 -2.55 -56.81
CA ALA A 137 2.40 -2.57 -57.94
C ALA A 137 1.33 -3.65 -57.72
N GLY A 138 0.05 -3.26 -57.84
CA GLY A 138 -1.10 -4.14 -57.63
C GLY A 138 -1.73 -4.12 -56.23
N HIS A 139 -1.23 -3.31 -55.29
CA HIS A 139 -1.83 -3.17 -53.96
C HIS A 139 -3.21 -2.46 -53.99
N TYR A 140 -3.36 -1.45 -54.85
CA TYR A 140 -4.64 -0.77 -55.08
C TYR A 140 -5.31 -1.32 -56.34
N VAL A 141 -6.62 -1.54 -56.28
CA VAL A 141 -7.43 -1.93 -57.43
C VAL A 141 -7.57 -0.72 -58.37
N ASN A 142 -7.48 -0.94 -59.68
CA ASN A 142 -7.78 0.10 -60.66
C ASN A 142 -9.28 0.48 -60.57
N LEU A 143 -9.58 1.74 -60.24
CA LEU A 143 -10.94 2.27 -60.05
C LEU A 143 -11.50 2.99 -61.29
N ASP A 144 -10.80 3.02 -62.42
CA ASP A 144 -11.17 3.78 -63.62
C ASP A 144 -12.57 3.44 -64.11
N LYS A 145 -12.96 2.15 -64.05
CA LYS A 145 -14.31 1.70 -64.45
C LYS A 145 -15.39 2.23 -63.51
N VAL A 146 -15.11 2.29 -62.22
CA VAL A 146 -16.04 2.81 -61.21
C VAL A 146 -16.19 4.31 -61.38
N ILE A 147 -15.07 5.01 -61.60
CA ILE A 147 -15.05 6.45 -61.90
C ILE A 147 -15.88 6.75 -63.15
N ALA A 148 -15.64 6.03 -64.25
CA ALA A 148 -16.37 6.21 -65.50
C ALA A 148 -17.88 5.94 -65.35
N HIS A 149 -18.27 4.92 -64.57
CA HIS A 149 -19.67 4.63 -64.28
C HIS A 149 -20.36 5.80 -63.56
N TYR A 150 -19.76 6.32 -62.48
CA TYR A 150 -20.36 7.43 -61.72
C TYR A 150 -20.33 8.76 -62.47
N GLN A 151 -19.30 9.01 -63.28
CA GLN A 151 -19.28 10.16 -64.18
C GLN A 151 -20.44 10.10 -65.18
N LYS A 152 -20.70 8.93 -65.76
CA LYS A 152 -21.83 8.74 -66.66
C LYS A 152 -23.17 8.98 -65.96
N GLN A 153 -23.36 8.38 -64.77
CA GLN A 153 -24.57 8.60 -63.97
C GLN A 153 -24.81 10.09 -63.67
N HIS A 154 -23.76 10.83 -63.33
CA HIS A 154 -23.83 12.27 -63.10
C HIS A 154 -24.32 13.03 -64.33
N LEU A 155 -23.73 12.77 -65.50
CA LEU A 155 -24.11 13.43 -66.75
C LEU A 155 -25.56 13.11 -67.15
N ASP A 156 -25.99 11.85 -66.98
CA ASP A 156 -27.36 11.42 -67.26
C ASP A 156 -28.37 12.13 -66.32
N GLU A 157 -28.02 12.30 -65.05
CA GLU A 157 -28.82 13.07 -64.09
C GLU A 157 -28.89 14.56 -64.42
N GLU A 158 -27.77 15.17 -64.83
CA GLU A 158 -27.73 16.57 -65.26
C GLU A 158 -28.58 16.80 -66.51
N ALA A 159 -28.49 15.92 -67.50
CA ALA A 159 -29.34 15.97 -68.69
C ALA A 159 -30.82 15.86 -68.31
N ARG A 160 -31.17 14.95 -67.40
CA ARG A 160 -32.54 14.81 -66.89
C ARG A 160 -33.01 16.05 -66.13
N LYS A 161 -32.15 16.68 -65.32
CA LYS A 161 -32.45 17.93 -64.61
C LYS A 161 -32.66 19.08 -65.60
N ALA A 162 -31.81 19.22 -66.61
CA ALA A 162 -31.91 20.24 -67.66
C ALA A 162 -33.21 20.10 -68.47
N GLN A 163 -33.59 18.89 -68.86
CA GLN A 163 -34.85 18.63 -69.56
C GLN A 163 -36.08 19.03 -68.73
N LYS A 164 -36.09 18.68 -67.43
CA LYS A 164 -37.17 19.08 -66.51
C LYS A 164 -37.26 20.60 -66.32
N LEU A 165 -36.11 21.29 -66.34
CA LEU A 165 -36.08 22.76 -66.28
C LEU A 165 -36.64 23.38 -67.55
N ALA A 166 -36.27 22.86 -68.72
CA ALA A 166 -36.78 23.32 -70.02
C ALA A 166 -38.30 23.13 -70.13
N SER A 167 -38.82 21.96 -69.76
CA SER A 167 -40.27 21.66 -69.81
C SER A 167 -41.11 22.45 -68.79
N LYS A 168 -40.49 23.10 -67.80
CA LYS A 168 -41.17 23.97 -66.83
C LYS A 168 -41.15 25.45 -67.25
N ALA A 169 -40.27 25.79 -68.19
CA ALA A 169 -40.13 27.16 -68.71
C ALA A 169 -41.05 27.44 -69.91
N GLU A 170 -41.52 26.39 -70.60
CA GLU A 170 -42.71 26.42 -71.49
C GLU A 170 -44.01 26.38 -70.68
#